data_AF-A0A4Q3A633-F1
#
_entry.id   AF-A0A4Q3A633-F1
#
_cell.length_a   1.000
_cell.length_b   1.000
_cell.length_c   1.000
_cell.angle_alpha   90.00
_cell.angle_beta   90.00
_cell.angle_gamma   90.00
#
_symmetry.space_group_name_H-M   'P 1'
#
loop_
_entity.id
_entity.type
_entity.pdbx_description
1 polymer ?
#
loop_
_entity_poly.entity_id
_entity_poly.type
_entity_poly.pdbx_seq_one_letter_code
_entity_poly.pdbx_strand_id
1 'polypeptide(L)'
;MNLFDLFEFFFRFNISASDAATWIYTFLAVLAVILLLGFVWGRLWNRGWDLTAHRWPFVLVIVSGLAAGYAVLNLKTVKRMDEWFKGQRVTLARSIADSGRFNRTVLITTWNEIYAAGGQEELVPPDQGGNELRLNTPEEAYALSVAAAEEVRTTLRARNPFSIGLPLATRSSEDIGKETVDAVQFNPSRYPTVVKASNEWCSTAATIQTNHALDTALATLKPGMEELKTSCTVLLIVALLLPALVIPVAALNDIKINPTPKR
;
A
#
# COMPACT_ATOMS: atom_id res chain seq x y z
N MET A 1 -15.64 1.03 6.80
CA MET A 1 -14.45 1.57 7.50
C MET A 1 -14.77 3.00 7.88
N ASN A 2 -14.61 3.38 9.14
CA ASN A 2 -14.86 4.77 9.54
C ASN A 2 -13.62 5.65 9.21
N LEU A 3 -13.78 6.97 9.28
CA LEU A 3 -12.71 7.94 8.96
C LEU A 3 -11.50 7.81 9.91
N PHE A 4 -11.74 7.35 11.14
CA PHE A 4 -10.74 7.16 12.18
C PHE A 4 -9.88 5.92 11.94
N ASP A 5 -10.45 4.80 11.50
CA ASP A 5 -9.74 3.58 11.12
C ASP A 5 -8.81 3.85 9.92
N LEU A 6 -9.30 4.68 8.98
CA LEU A 6 -8.56 5.15 7.83
C LEU A 6 -7.35 5.99 8.28
N PHE A 7 -7.58 6.93 9.20
CA PHE A 7 -6.53 7.77 9.78
C PHE A 7 -5.51 6.95 10.58
N GLU A 8 -5.94 5.98 11.39
CA GLU A 8 -5.07 5.12 12.18
C GLU A 8 -4.20 4.23 11.27
N PHE A 9 -4.77 3.64 10.22
CA PHE A 9 -4.03 2.91 9.21
C PHE A 9 -2.97 3.81 8.54
N PHE A 10 -3.36 5.01 8.11
CA PHE A 10 -2.45 5.99 7.52
C PHE A 10 -1.33 6.37 8.50
N PHE A 11 -1.66 6.59 9.77
CA PHE A 11 -0.69 6.99 10.80
C PHE A 11 0.32 5.87 11.09
N ARG A 12 -0.16 4.63 11.29
CA ARG A 12 0.70 3.45 11.51
C ARG A 12 1.58 3.15 10.29
N PHE A 13 1.05 3.27 9.08
CA PHE A 13 1.82 3.11 7.85
C PHE A 13 2.90 4.19 7.70
N ASN A 14 2.58 5.44 7.99
CA ASN A 14 3.54 6.56 7.91
C ASN A 14 4.67 6.48 8.95
N ILE A 15 4.35 6.10 10.19
CA ILE A 15 5.34 6.03 11.28
C ILE A 15 6.24 4.80 11.15
N SER A 16 5.72 3.68 10.63
CA SER A 16 6.54 2.49 10.38
C SER A 16 7.44 2.61 9.13
N ALA A 17 7.11 3.49 8.17
CA ALA A 17 7.83 3.61 6.90
C ALA A 17 8.69 4.89 6.76
N SER A 18 8.68 5.79 7.73
CA SER A 18 9.58 6.96 7.72
C SER A 18 10.01 7.35 9.12
N ASP A 19 11.32 7.30 9.36
CA ASP A 19 11.91 7.93 10.54
C ASP A 19 11.41 9.36 10.65
N ALA A 20 10.92 9.75 11.83
CA ALA A 20 10.44 11.11 12.11
C ALA A 20 11.45 12.21 11.67
N ALA A 21 12.74 11.86 11.63
CA ALA A 21 13.80 12.69 11.05
C ALA A 21 13.51 13.07 9.57
N THR A 22 13.07 12.14 8.74
CA THR A 22 12.73 12.39 7.32
C THR A 22 11.59 13.40 7.18
N TRP A 23 10.61 13.35 8.09
CA TRP A 23 9.52 14.32 8.14
C TRP A 23 10.06 15.71 8.45
N ILE A 24 10.84 15.84 9.52
CA ILE A 24 11.44 17.10 9.96
C ILE A 24 12.33 17.69 8.85
N TYR A 25 13.21 16.89 8.24
CA TYR A 25 14.08 17.37 7.16
C TYR A 25 13.32 17.83 5.91
N THR A 26 12.27 17.08 5.50
CA THR A 26 11.44 17.48 4.35
C THR A 26 10.74 18.81 4.63
N PHE A 27 10.23 18.97 5.85
CA PHE A 27 9.54 20.17 6.28
C PHE A 27 10.47 21.40 6.30
N LEU A 28 11.65 21.24 6.90
CA LEU A 28 12.68 22.28 6.95
C LEU A 28 13.20 22.64 5.55
N ALA A 29 13.41 21.67 4.67
CA ALA A 29 13.88 21.90 3.32
C ALA A 29 12.86 22.68 2.47
N VAL A 30 11.58 22.28 2.52
CA VAL A 30 10.51 22.99 1.80
C VAL A 30 10.34 24.41 2.32
N LEU A 31 10.37 24.60 3.65
CA LEU A 31 10.31 25.92 4.27
C LEU A 31 11.48 26.81 3.83
N ALA A 32 12.70 26.27 3.84
CA ALA A 32 13.89 26.99 3.39
C ALA A 32 13.80 27.42 1.93
N VAL A 33 13.32 26.54 1.04
CA VAL A 33 13.11 26.87 -0.38
C VAL A 33 12.09 27.99 -0.55
N ILE A 34 10.96 27.94 0.16
CA ILE A 34 9.91 28.96 0.06
C ILE A 34 10.36 30.30 0.64
N LEU A 35 11.14 30.29 1.73
CA LEU A 35 11.78 31.50 2.28
C LEU A 35 12.79 32.12 1.28
N LEU A 36 13.65 31.29 0.69
CA LEU A 36 14.62 31.75 -0.33
C LEU A 36 13.91 32.34 -1.55
N LEU A 37 12.86 31.67 -2.04
CA LEU A 37 12.03 32.19 -3.12
C LEU A 37 11.42 33.53 -2.73
N GLY A 38 10.86 33.68 -1.53
CA GLY A 38 10.27 34.95 -1.11
C GLY A 38 11.29 36.10 -1.02
N PHE A 39 12.51 35.79 -0.60
CA PHE A 39 13.60 36.77 -0.53
C PHE A 39 14.10 37.18 -1.92
N VAL A 40 14.43 36.20 -2.78
CA VAL A 40 14.92 36.43 -4.14
C VAL A 40 13.85 37.11 -5.00
N TRP A 41 12.61 36.60 -4.92
CA TRP A 41 11.50 37.10 -5.71
C TRP A 41 11.18 38.55 -5.37
N GLY A 42 11.12 38.92 -4.08
CA GLY A 42 10.91 40.32 -3.69
C GLY A 42 12.08 41.23 -4.10
N ARG A 43 13.33 40.73 -4.04
CA ARG A 43 14.51 41.48 -4.50
C ARG A 43 14.54 41.75 -6.00
N LEU A 44 13.93 40.90 -6.81
CA LEU A 44 13.77 41.15 -8.25
C LEU A 44 12.91 42.38 -8.52
N TRP A 45 11.92 42.66 -7.66
CA TRP A 45 11.02 43.81 -7.80
C TRP A 45 11.51 45.06 -7.04
N ASN A 46 12.18 44.88 -5.91
CA ASN A 46 12.74 45.96 -5.09
C ASN A 46 14.13 45.56 -4.56
N ARG A 47 15.21 46.21 -5.01
CA ARG A 47 16.59 45.90 -4.55
C ARG A 47 16.80 46.07 -3.04
N GLY A 48 16.02 46.95 -2.40
CA GLY A 48 16.01 47.15 -0.95
C GLY A 48 15.15 46.16 -0.18
N TRP A 49 14.50 45.21 -0.86
CA TRP A 49 13.62 44.23 -0.23
C TRP A 49 14.36 43.36 0.77
N ASP A 50 13.79 43.30 1.97
CA ASP A 50 14.05 42.30 2.98
C ASP A 50 12.71 41.71 3.42
N LEU A 51 12.57 40.39 3.27
CA LEU A 51 11.37 39.68 3.67
C LEU A 51 11.12 39.80 5.18
N THR A 52 12.18 39.83 6.00
CA THR A 52 12.07 39.88 7.47
C THR A 52 11.63 41.24 8.00
N ALA A 53 11.88 42.31 7.25
CA ALA A 53 11.42 43.66 7.58
C ALA A 53 9.89 43.82 7.42
N HIS A 54 9.26 42.93 6.63
CA HIS A 54 7.84 43.01 6.29
C HIS A 54 7.06 41.88 6.99
N ARG A 55 6.50 42.18 8.16
CA ARG A 55 5.82 41.20 9.04
C ARG A 55 4.74 40.38 8.34
N TRP A 56 3.86 41.02 7.56
CA TRP A 56 2.75 40.32 6.90
C TRP A 56 3.22 39.38 5.77
N PRO A 57 4.01 39.84 4.79
CA PRO A 57 4.63 38.95 3.79
C PRO A 57 5.45 37.82 4.41
N PHE A 58 6.20 38.09 5.50
CA PHE A 58 6.97 37.06 6.19
C PHE A 58 6.09 35.96 6.79
N VAL A 59 5.03 36.32 7.52
CA VAL A 59 4.08 35.35 8.09
C VAL A 59 3.42 34.52 6.98
N LEU A 60 3.00 35.16 5.89
CA LEU A 60 2.41 34.48 4.74
C LEU A 60 3.37 33.44 4.14
N VAL A 61 4.65 33.80 3.94
CA VAL A 61 5.66 32.87 3.42
C VAL A 61 5.89 31.69 4.37
N ILE A 62 5.91 31.92 5.69
CA ILE A 62 6.01 30.83 6.65
C ILE A 62 4.79 29.90 6.55
N VAL A 63 3.58 30.43 6.62
CA VAL A 63 2.35 29.61 6.56
C VAL A 63 2.26 28.82 5.25
N SER A 64 2.57 29.46 4.11
CA SER A 64 2.69 28.80 2.82
C SER A 64 3.77 27.70 2.82
N GLY A 65 4.91 27.95 3.46
CA GLY A 65 5.98 26.97 3.67
C GLY A 65 5.50 25.74 4.44
N LEU A 66 4.79 25.96 5.55
CA LEU A 66 4.22 24.87 6.36
C LEU A 66 3.18 24.07 5.56
N ALA A 67 2.29 24.76 4.84
CA ALA A 67 1.24 24.13 4.04
C ALA A 67 1.81 23.32 2.86
N ALA A 68 2.82 23.85 2.16
CA ALA A 68 3.52 23.14 1.11
C ALA A 68 4.28 21.91 1.65
N GLY A 69 4.94 22.04 2.80
CA GLY A 69 5.60 20.92 3.48
C GLY A 69 4.62 19.79 3.80
N TYR A 70 3.46 20.13 4.38
CA TYR A 70 2.38 19.19 4.63
C TYR A 70 1.87 18.50 3.35
N ALA A 71 1.64 19.26 2.28
CA ALA A 71 1.20 18.73 0.99
C ALA A 71 2.22 17.74 0.38
N VAL A 72 3.51 18.11 0.36
CA VAL A 72 4.59 17.27 -0.17
C VAL A 72 4.71 15.95 0.59
N LEU A 73 4.61 15.98 1.91
CA LEU A 73 4.67 14.79 2.75
C LEU A 73 3.53 13.82 2.45
N ASN A 74 2.29 14.33 2.40
CA ASN A 74 1.13 13.50 2.08
C ASN A 74 1.18 12.93 0.66
N LEU A 75 1.64 13.71 -0.34
CA LEU A 75 1.86 13.20 -1.70
C LEU A 75 2.89 12.07 -1.75
N LYS A 76 3.98 12.21 -1.00
CA LYS A 76 5.01 11.18 -0.87
C LYS A 76 4.45 9.91 -0.22
N THR A 77 3.62 10.06 0.80
CA THR A 77 2.92 8.95 1.46
C THR A 77 2.01 8.20 0.49
N VAL A 78 1.15 8.90 -0.26
CA VAL A 78 0.26 8.29 -1.25
C VAL A 78 1.06 7.46 -2.26
N LYS A 79 2.17 8.02 -2.77
CA LYS A 79 3.05 7.30 -3.71
C LYS A 79 3.67 6.04 -3.09
N ARG A 80 4.17 6.12 -1.86
CA ARG A 80 4.75 4.98 -1.15
C ARG A 80 3.73 3.88 -0.87
N MET A 81 2.50 4.27 -0.56
CA MET A 81 1.40 3.33 -0.33
C MET A 81 1.07 2.55 -1.60
N ASP A 82 0.99 3.22 -2.76
CA ASP A 82 0.82 2.56 -4.07
C ASP A 82 1.96 1.56 -4.36
N GLU A 83 3.21 1.96 -4.13
CA GLU A 83 4.38 1.09 -4.32
C GLU A 83 4.35 -0.11 -3.37
N TRP A 84 3.96 0.11 -2.12
CA TRP A 84 3.85 -0.94 -1.12
C TRP A 84 2.75 -1.95 -1.46
N PHE A 85 1.56 -1.51 -1.87
CA PHE A 85 0.47 -2.40 -2.29
C PHE A 85 0.88 -3.26 -3.50
N LYS A 86 1.60 -2.70 -4.47
CA LYS A 86 2.18 -3.47 -5.59
C LYS A 86 3.14 -4.54 -5.09
N GLY A 87 4.00 -4.22 -4.11
CA GLY A 87 4.90 -5.18 -3.47
C GLY A 87 4.17 -6.28 -2.68
N GLN A 88 3.05 -5.94 -2.02
CA GLN A 88 2.27 -6.90 -1.24
C GLN A 88 1.63 -8.00 -2.10
N ARG A 89 1.20 -7.71 -3.33
CA ARG A 89 0.60 -8.72 -4.23
C ARG A 89 1.45 -9.99 -4.36
N VAL A 90 2.75 -9.84 -4.50
CA VAL A 90 3.67 -10.98 -4.62
C VAL A 90 4.14 -11.47 -3.25
N THR A 91 4.50 -10.54 -2.37
CA THR A 91 5.14 -10.88 -1.09
C THR A 91 4.17 -11.58 -0.15
N LEU A 92 2.92 -11.11 -0.06
CA LEU A 92 1.92 -11.66 0.86
C LEU A 92 1.51 -13.06 0.43
N ALA A 93 1.16 -13.24 -0.86
CA ALA A 93 0.77 -14.54 -1.41
C ALA A 93 1.88 -15.59 -1.19
N ARG A 94 3.14 -15.24 -1.49
CA ARG A 94 4.29 -16.13 -1.23
C ARG A 94 4.47 -16.41 0.25
N SER A 95 4.39 -15.39 1.11
CA SER A 95 4.54 -15.58 2.57
C SER A 95 3.49 -16.52 3.18
N ILE A 96 2.31 -16.63 2.55
CA ILE A 96 1.26 -17.57 2.94
C ILE A 96 1.60 -18.96 2.36
N ALA A 97 1.86 -19.05 1.06
CA ALA A 97 2.16 -20.33 0.39
C ALA A 97 3.41 -21.04 0.95
N ASP A 98 4.43 -20.28 1.35
CA ASP A 98 5.68 -20.81 1.89
C ASP A 98 5.58 -21.12 3.40
N SER A 99 4.44 -20.80 4.05
CA SER A 99 4.25 -21.05 5.47
C SER A 99 4.06 -22.54 5.74
N GLY A 100 4.94 -23.12 6.56
CA GLY A 100 4.83 -24.52 6.98
C GLY A 100 3.50 -24.84 7.70
N ARG A 101 2.95 -23.89 8.44
CA ARG A 101 1.62 -24.03 9.07
C ARG A 101 0.52 -24.13 8.02
N PHE A 102 0.53 -23.22 7.04
CA PHE A 102 -0.45 -23.21 5.95
C PHE A 102 -0.42 -24.54 5.20
N ASN A 103 0.77 -24.94 4.76
CA ASN A 103 0.95 -26.18 4.01
C ASN A 103 0.48 -27.41 4.81
N ARG A 104 0.83 -27.50 6.10
CA ARG A 104 0.39 -28.62 6.94
C ARG A 104 -1.13 -28.65 7.12
N THR A 105 -1.78 -27.51 7.38
CA THR A 105 -3.24 -27.44 7.50
C THR A 105 -3.92 -27.91 6.21
N VAL A 106 -3.45 -27.41 5.07
CA VAL A 106 -4.01 -27.77 3.75
C VAL A 106 -3.87 -29.27 3.50
N LEU A 107 -2.67 -29.83 3.72
CA LEU A 107 -2.45 -31.26 3.53
C LEU A 107 -3.37 -32.12 4.42
N ILE A 108 -3.52 -31.76 5.70
CA ILE A 108 -4.40 -32.49 6.63
C ILE A 108 -5.86 -32.42 6.18
N THR A 109 -6.34 -31.24 5.83
CA THR A 109 -7.73 -31.02 5.39
C THR A 109 -8.03 -31.82 4.13
N THR A 110 -7.15 -31.74 3.12
CA THR A 110 -7.32 -32.47 1.86
C THR A 110 -7.20 -33.98 2.08
N TRP A 111 -6.24 -34.45 2.89
CA TRP A 111 -6.11 -35.87 3.22
C TRP A 111 -7.42 -36.44 3.78
N ASN A 112 -8.04 -35.75 4.73
CA ASN A 112 -9.28 -36.20 5.35
C ASN A 112 -10.45 -36.31 4.36
N GLU A 113 -10.44 -35.50 3.29
CA GLU A 113 -11.47 -35.53 2.25
C GLU A 113 -11.23 -36.66 1.25
N ILE A 114 -9.99 -36.86 0.81
CA ILE A 114 -9.67 -37.81 -0.28
C ILE A 114 -9.30 -39.21 0.21
N TYR A 115 -8.92 -39.38 1.48
CA TYR A 115 -8.46 -40.68 2.00
C TYR A 115 -9.51 -41.79 1.84
N ALA A 116 -10.79 -41.46 2.03
CA ALA A 116 -11.89 -42.41 1.87
C ALA A 116 -12.06 -42.92 0.42
N ALA A 117 -11.55 -42.17 -0.57
CA ALA A 117 -11.58 -42.56 -1.98
C ALA A 117 -10.47 -43.58 -2.34
N GLY A 118 -9.50 -43.81 -1.45
CA GLY A 118 -8.38 -44.74 -1.65
C GLY A 118 -7.20 -44.10 -2.38
N GLY A 119 -6.17 -44.91 -2.71
CA GLY A 119 -5.03 -44.43 -3.51
C GLY A 119 -3.94 -43.71 -2.70
N GLN A 120 -4.02 -43.69 -1.36
CA GLN A 120 -2.99 -43.11 -0.49
C GLN A 120 -2.05 -44.18 0.11
N GLU A 121 -2.06 -45.40 -0.44
CA GLU A 121 -1.21 -46.48 0.05
C GLU A 121 0.26 -46.07 -0.06
N GLU A 122 1.05 -46.47 0.96
CA GLU A 122 2.49 -46.20 1.09
C GLU A 122 2.86 -44.75 1.44
N LEU A 123 1.89 -43.82 1.50
CA LEU A 123 2.12 -42.47 2.00
C LEU A 123 1.90 -42.39 3.51
N VAL A 124 2.73 -41.57 4.18
CA VAL A 124 2.56 -41.26 5.60
C VAL A 124 1.48 -40.18 5.73
N PRO A 125 0.47 -40.35 6.59
CA PRO A 125 -0.53 -39.32 6.86
C PRO A 125 0.09 -37.97 7.32
N PRO A 126 -0.43 -36.81 6.88
CA PRO A 126 0.09 -35.50 7.26
C PRO A 126 0.03 -35.20 8.76
N ASP A 127 -0.96 -35.73 9.48
CA ASP A 127 -1.06 -35.63 10.94
C ASP A 127 0.08 -36.36 11.65
N GLN A 128 0.61 -37.44 11.05
CA GLN A 128 1.76 -38.21 11.51
C GLN A 128 3.12 -37.68 11.00
N GLY A 129 3.13 -36.55 10.29
CA GLY A 129 4.37 -35.95 9.77
C GLY A 129 4.64 -36.20 8.28
N GLY A 130 3.71 -36.84 7.57
CA GLY A 130 3.73 -36.87 6.11
C GLY A 130 3.70 -35.49 5.49
N ASN A 131 4.31 -35.34 4.31
CA ASN A 131 4.39 -34.07 3.60
C ASN A 131 3.97 -34.18 2.12
N GLU A 132 3.31 -35.28 1.79
CA GLU A 132 2.95 -35.66 0.44
C GLU A 132 1.49 -36.11 0.39
N LEU A 133 0.82 -35.82 -0.72
CA LEU A 133 -0.52 -36.28 -1.06
C LEU A 133 -0.47 -36.89 -2.46
N ARG A 134 -1.11 -38.03 -2.68
CA ARG A 134 -1.35 -38.52 -4.03
C ARG A 134 -2.67 -37.93 -4.52
N LEU A 135 -2.66 -37.25 -5.66
CA LEU A 135 -3.86 -36.85 -6.37
C LEU A 135 -4.10 -37.87 -7.48
N ASN A 136 -5.24 -38.56 -7.47
CA ASN A 136 -5.63 -39.58 -8.42
C ASN A 136 -6.56 -39.04 -9.50
N THR A 137 -7.27 -37.93 -9.24
CA THR A 137 -8.23 -37.36 -10.17
C THR A 137 -8.22 -35.82 -10.14
N PRO A 138 -8.79 -35.16 -11.17
CA PRO A 138 -9.00 -33.71 -11.15
C PRO A 138 -9.85 -33.22 -9.97
N GLU A 139 -10.80 -34.04 -9.50
CA GLU A 139 -11.66 -33.71 -8.36
C GLU A 139 -10.85 -33.61 -7.05
N GLU A 140 -9.85 -34.45 -6.87
CA GLU A 140 -8.93 -34.37 -5.72
C GLU A 140 -8.03 -33.13 -5.79
N ALA A 141 -7.59 -32.75 -7.00
CA ALA A 141 -6.85 -31.49 -7.20
C ALA A 141 -7.72 -30.25 -6.94
N TYR A 142 -9.01 -30.34 -7.26
CA TYR A 142 -10.00 -29.33 -6.90
C TYR A 142 -10.18 -29.26 -5.38
N ALA A 143 -10.35 -30.38 -4.68
CA ALA A 143 -10.44 -30.43 -3.22
C ALA A 143 -9.20 -29.81 -2.54
N LEU A 144 -7.99 -30.10 -3.04
CA LEU A 144 -6.75 -29.46 -2.59
C LEU A 144 -6.79 -27.94 -2.76
N SER A 145 -7.25 -27.47 -3.91
CA SER A 145 -7.33 -26.04 -4.23
C SER A 145 -8.36 -25.31 -3.35
N VAL A 146 -9.50 -25.95 -3.06
CA VAL A 146 -10.53 -25.44 -2.15
C VAL A 146 -10.00 -25.35 -0.71
N ALA A 147 -9.35 -26.40 -0.22
CA ALA A 147 -8.74 -26.40 1.11
C ALA A 147 -7.68 -25.30 1.26
N ALA A 148 -6.85 -25.11 0.23
CA ALA A 148 -5.89 -24.01 0.17
C ALA A 148 -6.55 -22.63 0.22
N ALA A 149 -7.61 -22.42 -0.57
CA ALA A 149 -8.34 -21.15 -0.58
C ALA A 149 -8.98 -20.81 0.78
N GLU A 150 -9.51 -21.81 1.48
CA GLU A 150 -10.12 -21.64 2.80
C GLU A 150 -9.07 -21.29 3.87
N GLU A 151 -7.92 -21.97 3.85
CA GLU A 151 -6.84 -21.67 4.80
C GLU A 151 -6.23 -20.28 4.54
N VAL A 152 -6.14 -19.85 3.27
CA VAL A 152 -5.71 -18.48 2.91
C VAL A 152 -6.67 -17.47 3.51
N ARG A 153 -7.98 -17.68 3.40
CA ARG A 153 -9.01 -16.78 3.97
C ARG A 153 -8.80 -16.58 5.47
N THR A 154 -8.50 -17.67 6.19
CA THR A 154 -8.25 -17.64 7.63
C THR A 154 -6.94 -16.94 7.95
N THR A 155 -5.89 -17.21 7.17
CA THR A 155 -4.55 -16.68 7.38
C THR A 155 -4.46 -15.17 7.11
N LEU A 156 -5.18 -14.66 6.10
CA LEU A 156 -5.12 -13.27 5.69
C LEU A 156 -5.48 -12.30 6.84
N ARG A 157 -6.41 -12.67 7.72
CA ARG A 157 -6.81 -11.84 8.89
C ARG A 157 -5.64 -11.51 9.82
N ALA A 158 -4.68 -12.44 9.94
CA ALA A 158 -3.53 -12.33 10.81
C ALA A 158 -2.29 -11.73 10.12
N ARG A 159 -2.40 -11.31 8.85
CA ARG A 159 -1.28 -10.77 8.06
C ARG A 159 -1.54 -9.32 7.68
N ASN A 160 -0.46 -8.54 7.61
CA ASN A 160 -0.51 -7.20 7.02
C ASN A 160 -0.89 -7.32 5.53
N PRO A 161 -1.71 -6.41 4.99
CA PRO A 161 -2.26 -5.19 5.60
C PRO A 161 -3.53 -5.39 6.45
N PHE A 162 -4.13 -6.58 6.46
CA PHE A 162 -5.45 -6.78 7.07
C PHE A 162 -5.41 -6.76 8.60
N SER A 163 -4.32 -7.25 9.21
CA SER A 163 -4.12 -7.18 10.66
C SER A 163 -3.98 -5.76 11.21
N ILE A 164 -3.74 -4.75 10.35
CA ILE A 164 -3.67 -3.33 10.74
C ILE A 164 -4.95 -2.56 10.38
N GLY A 165 -6.06 -3.27 10.12
CA GLY A 165 -7.39 -2.66 9.98
C GLY A 165 -7.88 -2.49 8.55
N LEU A 166 -7.12 -2.96 7.54
CA LEU A 166 -7.59 -2.92 6.16
C LEU A 166 -8.78 -3.89 5.96
N PRO A 167 -9.87 -3.48 5.27
CA PRO A 167 -11.02 -4.36 5.07
C PRO A 167 -10.61 -5.62 4.32
N LEU A 168 -10.99 -6.77 4.86
CA LEU A 168 -10.80 -8.06 4.24
C LEU A 168 -12.10 -8.52 3.59
N ALA A 169 -12.09 -8.64 2.27
CA ALA A 169 -13.12 -9.32 1.51
C ALA A 169 -12.47 -10.48 0.74
N THR A 170 -13.09 -11.65 0.81
CA THR A 170 -12.58 -12.88 0.20
C THR A 170 -13.71 -13.54 -0.58
N ARG A 171 -13.36 -14.27 -1.66
CA ARG A 171 -14.34 -15.09 -2.39
C ARG A 171 -14.57 -16.43 -1.69
N SER A 172 -15.63 -17.12 -2.12
CA SER A 172 -15.87 -18.50 -1.75
C SER A 172 -14.68 -19.38 -2.18
N SER A 173 -14.37 -20.38 -1.36
CA SER A 173 -13.22 -21.25 -1.58
C SER A 173 -13.44 -22.16 -2.79
N GLU A 174 -14.69 -22.46 -3.11
CA GLU A 174 -15.13 -23.21 -4.29
C GLU A 174 -14.83 -22.46 -5.60
N ASP A 175 -15.12 -21.16 -5.65
CA ASP A 175 -14.86 -20.34 -6.83
C ASP A 175 -13.36 -20.23 -7.11
N ILE A 176 -12.57 -20.00 -6.06
CA ILE A 176 -11.11 -19.96 -6.16
C ILE A 176 -10.56 -21.33 -6.54
N GLY A 177 -11.13 -22.40 -6.00
CA GLY A 177 -10.75 -23.77 -6.35
C GLY A 177 -10.91 -24.05 -7.84
N LYS A 178 -12.05 -23.67 -8.44
CA LYS A 178 -12.30 -23.81 -9.88
C LYS A 178 -11.29 -22.99 -10.69
N GLU A 179 -11.14 -21.72 -10.36
CA GLU A 179 -10.20 -20.82 -11.04
C GLU A 179 -8.74 -21.31 -10.94
N THR A 180 -8.37 -21.92 -9.81
CA THR A 180 -7.04 -22.50 -9.58
C THR A 180 -6.80 -23.71 -10.50
N VAL A 181 -7.75 -24.64 -10.56
CA VAL A 181 -7.64 -25.81 -11.46
C VAL A 181 -7.55 -25.36 -12.92
N ASP A 182 -8.37 -24.39 -13.32
CA ASP A 182 -8.37 -23.79 -14.65
C ASP A 182 -7.06 -23.05 -14.97
N ALA A 183 -6.43 -22.43 -13.97
CA ALA A 183 -5.16 -21.71 -14.12
C ALA A 183 -3.95 -22.64 -14.19
N VAL A 184 -3.93 -23.73 -13.42
CA VAL A 184 -2.83 -24.71 -13.41
C VAL A 184 -2.83 -25.56 -14.69
N GLN A 185 -4.00 -25.82 -15.29
CA GLN A 185 -4.15 -26.57 -16.56
C GLN A 185 -3.44 -27.93 -16.54
N PHE A 186 -3.50 -28.65 -15.41
CA PHE A 186 -2.82 -29.94 -15.28
C PHE A 186 -3.42 -30.99 -16.20
N ASN A 187 -2.58 -31.67 -16.98
CA ASN A 187 -3.01 -32.70 -17.93
C ASN A 187 -3.62 -33.90 -17.19
N PRO A 188 -4.90 -34.26 -17.42
CA PRO A 188 -5.54 -35.40 -16.75
C PRO A 188 -4.85 -36.75 -16.98
N SER A 189 -4.11 -36.93 -18.07
CA SER A 189 -3.36 -38.17 -18.33
C SER A 189 -2.15 -38.37 -17.41
N ARG A 190 -1.80 -37.38 -16.58
CA ARG A 190 -0.67 -37.44 -15.63
C ARG A 190 -1.07 -37.89 -14.23
N TYR A 191 -2.34 -38.23 -14.02
CA TYR A 191 -2.78 -38.84 -12.77
C TYR A 191 -2.47 -40.36 -12.75
N PRO A 192 -2.16 -40.95 -11.58
CA PRO A 192 -1.98 -40.28 -10.29
C PRO A 192 -0.66 -39.50 -10.20
N THR A 193 -0.65 -38.41 -9.45
CA THR A 193 0.53 -37.57 -9.21
C THR A 193 0.73 -37.34 -7.71
N VAL A 194 1.98 -37.40 -7.23
CA VAL A 194 2.30 -37.11 -5.83
C VAL A 194 2.71 -35.64 -5.73
N VAL A 195 1.99 -34.89 -4.90
CA VAL A 195 2.24 -33.47 -4.64
C VAL A 195 2.82 -33.28 -3.24
N LYS A 196 3.77 -32.37 -3.13
CA LYS A 196 4.33 -31.94 -1.83
C LYS A 196 3.56 -30.76 -1.27
N ALA A 197 3.80 -30.44 -0.01
CA ALA A 197 3.32 -29.21 0.65
C ALA A 197 3.43 -27.95 -0.23
N SER A 198 4.60 -27.71 -0.81
CA SER A 198 4.84 -26.59 -1.75
C SER A 198 4.52 -27.04 -3.18
N ASN A 199 3.25 -26.96 -3.56
CA ASN A 199 2.79 -27.30 -4.91
C ASN A 199 2.13 -26.11 -5.61
N GLU A 200 2.00 -26.23 -6.94
CA GLU A 200 1.47 -25.18 -7.80
C GLU A 200 0.01 -24.84 -7.48
N TRP A 201 -0.83 -25.82 -7.14
CA TRP A 201 -2.23 -25.58 -6.76
C TRP A 201 -2.36 -24.70 -5.51
N CYS A 202 -1.64 -25.04 -4.43
CA CYS A 202 -1.67 -24.24 -3.20
C CYS A 202 -1.14 -22.82 -3.42
N SER A 203 -0.03 -22.68 -4.14
CA SER A 203 0.56 -21.36 -4.43
C SER A 203 -0.34 -20.50 -5.35
N THR A 204 -1.03 -21.12 -6.30
CA THR A 204 -1.96 -20.45 -7.21
C THR A 204 -3.23 -20.03 -6.49
N ALA A 205 -3.84 -20.91 -5.69
CA ALA A 205 -5.00 -20.57 -4.86
C ALA A 205 -4.69 -19.42 -3.88
N ALA A 206 -3.53 -19.47 -3.22
CA ALA A 206 -3.06 -18.39 -2.36
C ALA A 206 -2.90 -17.07 -3.11
N THR A 207 -2.36 -17.12 -4.33
CA THR A 207 -2.18 -15.93 -5.17
C THR A 207 -3.52 -15.32 -5.59
N ILE A 208 -4.45 -16.13 -6.11
CA ILE A 208 -5.76 -15.64 -6.58
C ILE A 208 -6.55 -15.02 -5.41
N GLN A 209 -6.68 -15.74 -4.29
CA GLN A 209 -7.46 -15.27 -3.14
C GLN A 209 -6.82 -14.04 -2.48
N THR A 210 -5.50 -14.00 -2.35
CA THR A 210 -4.78 -12.85 -1.79
C THR A 210 -4.91 -11.61 -2.68
N ASN A 211 -4.75 -11.77 -4.00
CA ASN A 211 -4.88 -10.67 -4.94
C ASN A 211 -6.30 -10.11 -4.96
N HIS A 212 -7.32 -10.99 -4.93
CA HIS A 212 -8.70 -10.55 -4.80
C HIS A 212 -8.91 -9.70 -3.55
N ALA A 213 -8.44 -10.17 -2.39
CA ALA A 213 -8.56 -9.44 -1.13
C ALA A 213 -7.85 -8.08 -1.16
N LEU A 214 -6.64 -8.02 -1.73
CA LEU A 214 -5.90 -6.77 -1.89
C LEU A 214 -6.61 -5.81 -2.85
N ASP A 215 -7.20 -6.31 -3.94
CA ASP A 215 -7.87 -5.50 -4.94
C ASP A 215 -9.16 -4.89 -4.41
N THR A 216 -9.96 -5.65 -3.65
CA THR A 216 -11.16 -5.11 -2.99
C THR A 216 -10.78 -4.06 -1.95
N ALA A 217 -9.72 -4.30 -1.18
CA ALA A 217 -9.25 -3.35 -0.20
C ALA A 217 -8.72 -2.06 -0.85
N LEU A 218 -7.95 -2.19 -1.94
CA LEU A 218 -7.45 -1.06 -2.71
C LEU A 218 -8.60 -0.27 -3.36
N ALA A 219 -9.63 -0.95 -3.88
CA ALA A 219 -10.82 -0.31 -4.43
C ALA A 219 -11.54 0.57 -3.40
N THR A 220 -11.51 0.16 -2.12
CA THR A 220 -12.08 0.94 -1.01
C THR A 220 -11.23 2.17 -0.66
N LEU A 221 -9.90 2.04 -0.73
CA LEU A 221 -8.96 3.12 -0.39
C LEU A 221 -8.76 4.14 -1.51
N LYS A 222 -8.83 3.70 -2.77
CA LYS A 222 -8.44 4.48 -3.95
C LYS A 222 -9.15 5.84 -4.05
N PRO A 223 -10.48 5.97 -3.80
CA PRO A 223 -11.14 7.28 -3.84
C PRO A 223 -10.53 8.27 -2.83
N GLY A 224 -10.30 7.83 -1.59
CA GLY A 224 -9.71 8.69 -0.55
C GLY A 224 -8.25 9.05 -0.85
N MET A 225 -7.48 8.15 -1.47
CA MET A 225 -6.11 8.44 -1.90
C MET A 225 -6.07 9.48 -3.04
N GLU A 226 -6.97 9.37 -4.03
CA GLU A 226 -7.04 10.34 -5.14
C GLU A 226 -7.57 11.71 -4.68
N GLU A 227 -8.52 11.74 -3.74
CA GLU A 227 -8.98 12.97 -3.12
C GLU A 227 -7.86 13.65 -2.33
N LEU A 228 -7.12 12.90 -1.51
CA LEU A 228 -5.97 13.41 -0.77
C LEU A 228 -4.90 13.95 -1.71
N LYS A 229 -4.59 13.22 -2.79
CA LYS A 229 -3.62 13.63 -3.81
C LYS A 229 -4.07 14.92 -4.51
N THR A 230 -5.33 15.01 -4.89
CA THR A 230 -5.90 16.22 -5.53
C THR A 230 -5.83 17.40 -4.57
N SER A 231 -6.30 17.22 -3.34
CA SER A 231 -6.32 18.26 -2.31
C SER A 231 -4.91 18.75 -1.97
N CYS A 232 -3.94 17.85 -1.82
CA CYS A 232 -2.55 18.22 -1.57
C CYS A 232 -1.92 18.93 -2.78
N THR A 233 -2.26 18.51 -4.00
CA THR A 233 -1.78 19.19 -5.22
C THR A 233 -2.30 20.61 -5.30
N VAL A 234 -3.61 20.82 -5.06
CA VAL A 234 -4.22 22.14 -5.01
C VAL A 234 -3.60 22.98 -3.90
N LEU A 235 -3.45 22.43 -2.70
CA LEU A 235 -2.83 23.12 -1.57
C LEU A 235 -1.40 23.55 -1.90
N LEU A 236 -0.61 22.69 -2.54
CA LEU A 236 0.76 23.01 -2.96
C LEU A 236 0.77 24.14 -4.00
N ILE A 237 -0.10 24.09 -5.02
CA ILE A 237 -0.22 25.14 -6.02
C ILE A 237 -0.59 26.47 -5.36
N VAL A 238 -1.61 26.49 -4.50
CA VAL A 238 -2.05 27.68 -3.77
C VAL A 238 -0.94 28.23 -2.87
N ALA A 239 -0.26 27.35 -2.13
CA ALA A 239 0.84 27.71 -1.25
C ALA A 239 2.03 28.34 -2.00
N LEU A 240 2.25 27.97 -3.27
CA LEU A 240 3.28 28.57 -4.11
C LEU A 240 2.81 29.86 -4.81
N LEU A 241 1.57 29.90 -5.30
CA LEU A 241 1.02 31.06 -6.02
C LEU A 241 0.78 32.27 -5.11
N LEU A 242 0.32 32.06 -3.88
CA LEU A 242 0.05 33.15 -2.94
C LEU A 242 1.29 34.02 -2.68
N PRO A 243 2.44 33.46 -2.23
CA PRO A 243 3.68 34.22 -2.10
C PRO A 243 4.15 34.83 -3.43
N ALA A 244 4.03 34.08 -4.53
CA ALA A 244 4.45 34.55 -5.85
C ALA A 244 3.71 35.81 -6.32
N LEU A 245 2.45 35.99 -5.90
CA LEU A 245 1.63 37.17 -6.21
C LEU A 245 1.75 38.28 -5.17
N VAL A 246 1.73 37.94 -3.88
CA VAL A 246 1.71 38.92 -2.78
C VAL A 246 3.06 39.61 -2.62
N ILE A 247 4.17 38.88 -2.79
CA ILE A 247 5.52 39.43 -2.58
C ILE A 247 5.86 40.55 -3.58
N PRO A 248 5.62 40.41 -4.90
CA PRO A 248 5.81 41.51 -5.85
C PRO A 248 4.96 42.72 -5.51
N VAL A 249 3.69 42.53 -5.15
CA VAL A 249 2.78 43.62 -4.80
C VAL A 249 3.29 44.36 -3.56
N ALA A 250 3.71 43.63 -2.53
CA ALA A 250 4.28 44.21 -1.32
C ALA A 250 5.60 44.95 -1.61
N ALA A 251 6.49 44.35 -2.40
CA ALA A 251 7.77 44.94 -2.77
C ALA A 251 7.60 46.22 -3.61
N LEU A 252 6.66 46.24 -4.56
CA LEU A 252 6.34 47.41 -5.37
C LEU A 252 5.65 48.52 -4.55
N ASN A 253 4.79 48.16 -3.60
CA ASN A 253 4.17 49.13 -2.70
C ASN A 253 5.20 49.76 -1.75
N ASP A 254 6.19 49.00 -1.29
CA ASP A 254 7.28 49.52 -0.46
C ASP A 254 8.09 50.61 -1.20
N ILE A 255 8.37 50.42 -2.50
CA ILE A 255 9.01 51.47 -3.33
C ILE A 255 8.17 52.74 -3.38
N LYS A 256 6.84 52.63 -3.47
CA LYS A 256 5.95 53.80 -3.55
C LYS A 256 5.92 54.59 -2.23
N ILE A 257 5.99 53.89 -1.10
CA ILE A 257 5.89 54.48 0.23
C ILE A 257 7.24 55.05 0.67
N ASN A 258 8.35 54.35 0.39
CA ASN A 258 9.71 54.73 0.75
C ASN A 258 10.63 54.68 -0.48
N PRO A 259 10.55 55.68 -1.38
CA PRO A 259 11.43 55.72 -2.54
C PRO A 259 12.88 55.89 -2.10
N THR A 260 13.70 54.86 -2.33
CA THR A 260 15.14 54.98 -2.12
C THR A 260 15.72 55.94 -3.18
N PRO A 261 16.54 56.93 -2.79
CA PRO A 261 17.12 57.87 -3.74
C PRO A 261 17.99 57.11 -4.74
N LYS A 262 17.74 57.32 -6.03
CA LYS A 262 18.55 56.73 -7.12
C LYS A 262 20.01 57.18 -6.92
N ARG A 263 20.90 56.23 -6.64
CA ARG A 263 22.34 56.39 -6.83
C ARG A 263 22.70 56.06 -8.27
#